data_AF-A0A6L8G327-F1
#
_entry.id   AF-A0A6L8G327-F1
#
_cell.length_a   1.000
_cell.length_b   1.000
_cell.length_c   1.000
_cell.angle_alpha   90.00
_cell.angle_beta   90.00
_cell.angle_gamma   90.00
#
_symmetry.space_group_name_H-M   'P 1'
#
loop_
_entity.id
_entity.type
_entity.pdbx_description
1 polymer ?
#
loop_
_entity_poly.entity_id
_entity_poly.type
_entity_poly.pdbx_seq_one_letter_code
_entity_poly.pdbx_strand_id
1 'polypeptide(L)'
;MAIDLANYEQKAREAVKIFWESREQARQKQIGAGKADQGERAGVTAGKNMDGFLALVVDIVRANGLDNAEIHQERRVLTLPGYFRPTKLWDLLI
;
A
#
# COMPACT_ATOMS: atom_id res chain seq x y z
N MET A 1 -15.56 3.97 -24.12
CA MET A 1 -14.62 4.84 -23.39
C MET A 1 -13.38 4.01 -23.14
N ALA A 2 -12.20 4.49 -23.55
CA ALA A 2 -10.96 3.84 -23.16
C ALA A 2 -10.70 4.13 -21.67
N ILE A 3 -10.20 3.15 -20.93
CA ILE A 3 -9.81 3.33 -19.53
C ILE A 3 -8.52 4.16 -19.51
N ASP A 4 -8.47 5.22 -18.72
CA ASP A 4 -7.24 5.94 -18.44
C ASP A 4 -6.43 5.16 -17.40
N LEU A 5 -5.27 4.64 -17.79
CA LEU A 5 -4.41 3.86 -16.91
C LEU A 5 -3.43 4.73 -16.11
N ALA A 6 -3.60 6.05 -16.09
CA ALA A 6 -2.84 6.99 -15.27
C ALA A 6 -1.30 6.83 -15.39
N ASN A 7 -0.79 6.55 -16.59
CA ASN A 7 0.62 6.24 -16.86
C ASN A 7 1.17 5.10 -15.98
N TYR A 8 0.39 4.02 -15.84
CA TYR A 8 0.69 2.93 -14.90
C TYR A 8 2.09 2.32 -15.07
N GLU A 9 2.65 2.26 -16.28
CA GLU A 9 3.96 1.62 -16.49
C GLU A 9 5.07 2.36 -15.75
N GLN A 10 5.08 3.69 -15.83
CA GLN A 10 6.04 4.51 -15.12
C GLN A 10 5.80 4.43 -13.61
N LYS A 11 4.54 4.64 -13.19
CA LYS A 11 4.17 4.63 -11.77
C LYS A 11 4.39 3.27 -11.11
N ALA A 12 4.21 2.17 -11.83
CA ALA A 12 4.49 0.83 -11.34
C ALA A 12 5.99 0.61 -11.11
N ARG A 13 6.86 1.12 -11.99
CA ARG A 13 8.32 1.08 -11.78
C ARG A 13 8.72 1.90 -10.55
N GLU A 14 8.13 3.08 -10.39
CA GLU A 14 8.33 3.93 -9.20
C GLU A 14 7.83 3.22 -7.93
N ALA A 15 6.65 2.61 -7.97
CA ALA A 15 6.10 1.84 -6.86
C ALA A 15 6.98 0.64 -6.46
N VAL A 16 7.53 -0.09 -7.44
CA VAL A 16 8.50 -1.18 -7.18
C VAL A 16 9.75 -0.64 -6.50
N LYS A 17 10.28 0.51 -6.93
CA LYS A 17 11.42 1.15 -6.29
C LYS A 17 11.09 1.53 -4.84
N ILE A 18 9.96 2.21 -4.61
CA ILE A 18 9.49 2.59 -3.27
C ILE A 18 9.29 1.37 -2.37
N PHE A 19 8.78 0.26 -2.92
CA PHE A 19 8.58 -0.99 -2.19
C PHE A 19 9.90 -1.51 -1.61
N TRP A 20 10.95 -1.57 -2.42
CA TRP A 20 12.26 -2.05 -1.98
C TRP A 20 12.97 -1.06 -1.04
N GLU A 21 12.89 0.24 -1.33
CA GLU A 21 13.45 1.27 -0.46
C GLU A 21 12.79 1.29 0.93
N SER A 22 11.46 1.16 0.98
CA SER A 22 10.71 1.11 2.25
C SER A 22 11.08 -0.12 3.09
N ARG A 23 11.31 -1.27 2.44
CA ARG A 23 11.77 -2.49 3.12
C ARG A 23 13.15 -2.32 3.73
N GLU A 24 14.07 -1.75 2.97
CA GLU A 24 15.43 -1.53 3.46
C GLU A 24 15.45 -0.51 4.62
N GLN A 25 14.69 0.58 4.50
CA GLN A 25 14.54 1.55 5.59
C GLN A 25 13.95 0.93 6.85
N ALA A 26 12.92 0.07 6.72
CA ALA A 26 12.33 -0.63 7.86
C ALA A 26 13.34 -1.57 8.55
N ARG A 27 14.14 -2.29 7.76
CA ARG A 27 15.22 -3.15 8.26
C ARG A 27 16.27 -2.35 9.03
N GLN A 28 16.73 -1.23 8.48
CA GLN A 28 17.72 -0.36 9.14
C GLN A 28 17.19 0.22 10.45
N LYS A 29 15.93 0.66 10.49
CA LYS A 29 15.28 1.14 11.71
C LYS A 29 15.21 0.08 12.80
N GLN A 30 14.92 -1.17 12.45
CA GLN A 30 14.90 -2.27 13.41
C GLN A 30 16.28 -2.58 14.02
N ILE A 31 17.32 -2.58 13.18
CA ILE A 31 18.70 -2.75 13.64
C ILE A 31 19.07 -1.64 14.63
N GLY A 32 18.80 -0.38 14.27
CA GLY A 32 19.06 0.76 15.15
C GLY A 32 18.25 0.74 16.45
N ALA A 33 17.07 0.14 16.45
CA ALA A 33 16.21 0.01 17.63
C ALA A 33 16.56 -1.18 18.54
N GLY A 34 17.57 -1.98 18.21
CA GLY A 34 17.99 -3.15 18.99
C GLY A 34 16.97 -4.29 19.02
N LYS A 35 15.87 -4.18 18.26
CA LYS A 35 14.84 -5.20 18.05
C LYS A 35 15.01 -5.77 16.66
N ALA A 36 16.02 -6.62 16.49
CA ALA A 36 16.19 -7.36 15.25
C ALA A 36 15.09 -8.43 15.17
N ASP A 37 13.99 -8.16 14.45
CA ASP A 37 13.12 -9.25 14.04
C ASP A 37 13.91 -10.22 13.15
N GLN A 38 13.60 -11.51 13.29
CA GLN A 38 14.28 -12.58 12.59
C GLN A 38 13.99 -12.52 11.07
N GLY A 39 15.04 -12.36 10.26
CA GLY A 39 15.01 -12.50 8.80
C GLY A 39 14.22 -11.40 8.06
N GLU A 40 13.56 -11.79 6.96
CA GLU A 40 12.83 -10.87 6.05
C GLU A 40 11.67 -10.11 6.69
N ARG A 41 11.27 -10.47 7.93
CA ARG A 41 10.19 -9.79 8.65
C ARG A 41 10.55 -8.36 9.03
N ALA A 42 11.83 -8.07 9.26
CA ALA A 42 12.30 -6.74 9.61
C ALA A 42 11.90 -5.69 8.56
N GLY A 43 11.92 -6.06 7.28
CA GLY A 43 11.59 -5.18 6.16
C GLY A 43 10.09 -4.90 5.99
N VAL A 44 9.19 -5.62 6.65
CA VAL A 44 7.72 -5.44 6.46
C VAL A 44 7.02 -4.87 7.68
N THR A 45 7.76 -4.61 8.76
CA THR A 45 7.20 -4.17 10.05
C THR A 45 6.59 -2.77 10.00
N ALA A 46 7.10 -1.90 9.12
CA ALA A 46 6.57 -0.54 8.95
C ALA A 46 5.17 -0.52 8.30
N GLY A 47 4.80 -1.58 7.56
CA GLY A 47 3.49 -1.68 6.92
C GLY A 47 3.23 -0.69 5.77
N LYS A 48 4.27 0.00 5.26
CA LYS A 48 4.17 1.07 4.24
C LYS A 48 4.71 0.69 2.87
N ASN A 49 5.12 -0.57 2.71
CA ASN A 49 5.85 -0.99 1.53
C ASN A 49 4.97 -0.99 0.27
N MET A 50 3.65 -1.01 0.45
CA MET A 50 2.65 -1.01 -0.62
C MET A 50 2.15 0.38 -1.00
N ASP A 51 2.55 1.44 -0.28
CA ASP A 51 2.00 2.80 -0.44
C ASP A 51 2.12 3.32 -1.88
N GLY A 52 3.22 3.02 -2.57
CA GLY A 52 3.40 3.38 -3.99
C GLY A 52 2.38 2.71 -4.92
N PHE A 53 1.99 1.47 -4.64
CA PHE A 53 0.95 0.78 -5.41
C PHE A 53 -0.44 1.30 -5.06
N LEU A 54 -0.70 1.62 -3.79
CA LEU A 54 -1.96 2.21 -3.37
C LEU A 54 -2.19 3.56 -4.07
N ALA A 55 -1.17 4.41 -4.13
CA ALA A 55 -1.21 5.67 -4.84
C ALA A 55 -1.56 5.48 -6.33
N LEU A 56 -0.93 4.50 -7.01
CA LEU A 56 -1.26 4.18 -8.40
C LEU A 56 -2.73 3.76 -8.57
N VAL A 57 -3.25 2.89 -7.70
CA VAL A 57 -4.65 2.45 -7.78
C VAL A 57 -5.60 3.63 -7.59
N VAL A 58 -5.32 4.50 -6.63
CA VAL A 58 -6.10 5.73 -6.38
C VAL A 58 -6.10 6.65 -7.60
N ASP A 59 -4.95 6.81 -8.26
CA ASP A 59 -4.84 7.63 -9.47
C ASP A 59 -5.66 7.05 -10.63
N ILE A 60 -5.69 5.73 -10.80
CA ILE A 60 -6.53 5.06 -11.81
C ILE A 60 -8.02 5.30 -11.50
N VAL A 61 -8.44 5.14 -10.25
CA VAL A 61 -9.84 5.36 -9.84
C VAL A 61 -10.29 6.78 -10.18
N ARG A 62 -9.50 7.77 -9.79
CA ARG A 62 -9.80 9.18 -10.06
C ARG A 62 -9.80 9.50 -11.55
N ALA A 63 -8.84 8.99 -12.32
CA ALA A 63 -8.76 9.22 -13.76
C ALA A 63 -9.96 8.68 -14.55
N ASN A 64 -10.75 7.77 -13.97
CA ASN A 64 -11.88 7.12 -14.64
C ASN A 64 -13.26 7.57 -14.11
N GLY A 65 -13.36 8.77 -13.52
CA GLY A 65 -14.64 9.41 -13.21
C GLY A 65 -15.27 9.04 -11.88
N LEU A 66 -14.47 8.48 -10.96
CA LEU A 66 -14.86 8.22 -9.57
C LEU A 66 -14.27 9.26 -8.62
N ASP A 67 -14.39 10.54 -8.97
CA ASP A 67 -13.80 11.66 -8.21
C ASP A 67 -14.34 11.77 -6.78
N ASN A 68 -15.59 11.34 -6.57
CA ASN A 68 -16.27 11.32 -5.28
C ASN A 68 -16.25 9.96 -4.59
N ALA A 69 -15.46 8.99 -5.07
CA ALA A 69 -15.34 7.70 -4.38
C ALA A 69 -14.75 7.91 -2.98
N GLU A 70 -15.31 7.21 -2.01
CA GLU A 70 -14.77 7.20 -0.66
C GLU A 70 -13.59 6.24 -0.59
N ILE A 71 -12.38 6.80 -0.57
CA ILE A 71 -11.15 6.01 -0.57
C ILE A 71 -10.68 5.81 0.87
N HIS A 72 -10.92 4.62 1.40
CA HIS A 72 -10.53 4.23 2.75
C HIS A 72 -9.18 3.51 2.71
N GLN A 73 -8.17 4.07 3.40
CA GLN A 73 -6.82 3.50 3.53
C GLN A 73 -6.45 3.19 4.99
N GLU A 74 -7.28 3.64 5.93
CA GLU A 74 -7.03 3.44 7.36
C GLU A 74 -7.49 2.05 7.80
N ARG A 75 -6.56 1.27 8.36
CA ARG A 75 -6.80 -0.11 8.83
C ARG A 75 -8.05 -0.29 9.69
N ARG A 76 -8.40 0.69 10.53
CA ARG A 76 -9.50 0.59 11.51
C ARG A 76 -10.90 0.70 10.87
N VAL A 77 -11.00 1.19 9.64
CA VAL A 77 -12.28 1.39 8.93
C VAL A 77 -12.52 0.38 7.79
N LEU A 78 -11.60 -0.58 7.60
CA LEU A 78 -11.64 -1.54 6.47
C LEU A 78 -12.35 -2.85 6.81
N THR A 79 -13.56 -2.76 7.35
CA THR A 79 -14.44 -3.91 7.60
C THR A 79 -15.63 -3.87 6.66
N LEU A 80 -15.69 -4.85 5.75
CA LEU A 80 -16.78 -5.02 4.80
C LEU A 80 -17.87 -5.92 5.39
N PRO A 81 -19.16 -5.55 5.31
CA PRO A 81 -20.26 -6.43 5.70
C PRO A 81 -20.15 -7.80 5.01
N GLY A 82 -20.21 -8.89 5.78
CA GLY A 82 -20.06 -10.25 5.25
C GLY A 82 -18.62 -10.71 4.99
N TYR A 83 -17.61 -9.84 5.10
CA TYR A 83 -16.20 -10.15 4.85
C TYR A 83 -15.29 -9.74 6.02
N PHE A 84 -15.78 -9.93 7.25
CA PHE A 84 -15.00 -9.64 8.46
C PHE A 84 -13.79 -10.57 8.57
N ARG A 85 -12.59 -9.98 8.72
CA ARG A 85 -11.36 -10.71 9.02
C ARG A 85 -10.67 -10.11 10.24
N PRO A 86 -10.58 -10.85 11.37
CA PRO A 86 -10.07 -10.31 12.63
C PRO A 86 -8.59 -9.91 12.60
N THR A 87 -7.81 -10.46 11.68
CA THR A 87 -6.34 -10.27 11.63
C THR A 87 -5.79 -9.90 10.25
N LYS A 88 -6.65 -9.86 9.23
CA LYS A 88 -6.27 -9.64 7.82
C LYS A 88 -7.15 -8.55 7.22
N LEU A 89 -6.79 -7.32 7.56
CA LEU A 89 -7.44 -6.10 7.07
C LEU A 89 -7.08 -5.87 5.59
N TRP A 90 -7.91 -5.11 4.90
CA TRP A 90 -7.61 -4.62 3.56
C TRP A 90 -6.58 -3.48 3.64
N ASP A 91 -5.86 -3.24 2.56
CA ASP A 91 -4.94 -2.10 2.46
C ASP A 91 -5.62 -0.89 1.77
N LEU A 92 -6.70 -1.13 1.02
CA LEU A 92 -7.48 -0.12 0.30
C LEU A 92 -8.91 -0.61 0.08
N LEU A 93 -9.87 0.28 0.27
CA LEU A 93 -11.26 0.11 -0.14
C LEU A 93 -11.70 1.37 -0.89
N ILE A 94 -12.42 1.16 -2.00
CA ILE A 94 -12.98 2.17 -2.91
C ILE A 94 -14.48 1.94 -2.96
#